data_AF-A0A7C3P6A3-F1
#
_entry.id   AF-A0A7C3P6A3-F1
#
_cell.length_a   1.000
_cell.length_b   1.000
_cell.length_c   1.000
_cell.angle_alpha   90.00
_cell.angle_beta   90.00
_cell.angle_gamma   90.00
#
_symmetry.space_group_name_H-M   'P 1'
#
loop_
_entity.id
_entity.type
_entity.pdbx_description
1 polymer ?
#
loop_
_entity_poly.entity_id
_entity_poly.type
_entity_poly.pdbx_seq_one_letter_code
_entity_poly.pdbx_strand_id
1 'polypeptide(L)'
;GNCTAGCPVSFAMEVGPHEVIRYTLLGLEEEALSVNTFWLCASCLQCTSRCPKGIDIARVMEAIRMVVLRKKERKDHIQISEFPEGFLEKVPQIAFISGFRKFLS
;
A
#
# COMPACT_ATOMS: atom_id res chain seq x y z
N GLY A 1 -14.91 -9.98 3.92
CA GLY A 1 -14.28 -11.01 3.09
C GLY A 1 -14.14 -10.64 1.62
N ASN A 2 -15.16 -10.08 0.95
CA ASN A 2 -15.16 -9.90 -0.52
C ASN A 2 -13.93 -9.16 -1.09
N CYS A 3 -13.46 -8.11 -0.41
CA CYS A 3 -12.26 -7.37 -0.83
C CYS A 3 -10.98 -8.22 -0.79
N THR A 4 -10.86 -9.14 0.17
CA THR A 4 -9.73 -10.07 0.28
C THR A 4 -9.82 -11.17 -0.77
N ALA A 5 -10.99 -11.79 -0.90
CA ALA A 5 -11.22 -12.85 -1.89
C ALA A 5 -11.04 -12.35 -3.33
N GLY A 6 -11.36 -11.09 -3.60
CA GLY A 6 -11.14 -10.45 -4.89
C GLY A 6 -9.76 -9.81 -5.05
N CYS A 7 -8.85 -9.88 -4.09
CA CYS A 7 -7.54 -9.23 -4.24
C CYS A 7 -6.58 -10.16 -5.00
N PRO A 8 -6.02 -9.76 -6.15
CA PRO A 8 -5.10 -10.63 -6.92
C PRO A 8 -3.78 -10.91 -6.20
N VAL A 9 -3.44 -10.10 -5.19
CA VAL A 9 -2.20 -10.17 -4.43
C VAL A 9 -2.42 -10.58 -2.97
N SER A 10 -3.60 -11.11 -2.62
CA SER A 10 -3.91 -11.53 -1.24
C SER A 10 -2.95 -12.58 -0.70
N PHE A 11 -2.39 -13.42 -1.57
CA PHE A 11 -1.47 -14.51 -1.19
C PHE A 11 -0.16 -14.03 -0.57
N ALA A 12 0.22 -12.76 -0.79
CA ALA A 12 1.44 -12.16 -0.25
C ALA A 12 1.18 -11.25 0.96
N MET A 13 -0.08 -11.01 1.31
CA MET A 13 -0.48 -10.13 2.41
C MET A 13 -0.43 -10.88 3.74
N GLU A 14 0.05 -10.21 4.80
CA GLU A 14 -0.01 -10.74 6.17
C GLU A 14 -1.46 -10.84 6.67
N VAL A 15 -2.27 -9.82 6.36
CA VAL A 15 -3.71 -9.79 6.63
C VAL A 15 -4.47 -9.27 5.41
N GLY A 16 -5.70 -9.72 5.22
CA GLY A 16 -6.51 -9.27 4.09
C GLY A 16 -6.98 -7.82 4.25
N PRO A 17 -7.32 -7.12 3.16
CA PRO A 17 -7.83 -5.75 3.23
C PRO A 17 -9.06 -5.60 4.15
N HIS A 18 -9.88 -6.64 4.30
CA HIS A 18 -11.00 -6.60 5.25
C HIS A 18 -10.59 -6.47 6.73
N GLU A 19 -9.44 -7.02 7.11
CA GLU A 19 -8.91 -6.97 8.47
C GLU A 19 -8.29 -5.61 8.75
N VAL A 20 -7.54 -5.06 7.78
CA VAL A 20 -7.03 -3.68 7.86
C VAL A 20 -8.16 -2.68 8.09
N ILE A 21 -9.24 -2.77 7.30
CA ILE A 21 -10.44 -1.94 7.50
C ILE A 21 -11.02 -2.13 8.91
N ARG A 22 -11.01 -3.36 9.42
CA ARG A 22 -11.49 -3.66 10.78
C ARG A 22 -10.60 -3.03 11.84
N TYR A 23 -9.27 -3.09 11.71
CA TYR A 23 -8.33 -2.42 12.60
C TYR A 23 -8.56 -0.91 12.63
N THR A 24 -8.72 -0.29 11.46
CA THR A 24 -9.03 1.15 11.35
C THR A 24 -10.34 1.52 12.06
N LEU A 25 -11.40 0.73 11.88
CA LEU A 25 -12.69 0.99 12.54
C LEU A 25 -12.66 0.79 14.06
N LEU A 26 -11.76 -0.06 14.56
CA LEU A 26 -11.60 -0.33 15.98
C LEU A 26 -10.63 0.64 16.67
N GLY A 27 -10.00 1.56 15.93
CA GLY A 27 -8.97 2.46 16.48
C GLY A 27 -7.64 1.76 16.79
N LEU A 28 -7.42 0.57 16.23
CA LEU A 28 -6.19 -0.21 16.37
C LEU A 28 -5.14 0.31 15.37
N GLU A 29 -4.58 1.49 15.68
CA GLU A 29 -3.67 2.19 14.77
C GLU A 29 -2.36 1.42 14.55
N GLU A 30 -1.77 0.86 15.60
CA GLU A 30 -0.49 0.14 15.50
C GLU A 30 -0.60 -1.09 14.59
N GLU A 31 -1.69 -1.84 14.74
CA GLU A 31 -2.01 -3.01 13.91
C GLU A 31 -2.30 -2.60 12.46
N ALA A 32 -3.03 -1.49 12.24
CA ALA A 32 -3.32 -1.02 10.89
C ALA A 32 -2.08 -0.51 10.14
N LEU A 33 -1.11 0.07 10.85
CA LEU A 33 0.09 0.68 10.26
C LEU A 33 1.29 -0.28 10.18
N SER A 34 1.29 -1.38 10.93
CA SER A 34 2.41 -2.34 10.95
C SER A 34 2.36 -3.38 9.84
N VAL A 35 1.17 -3.67 9.29
CA VAL A 35 0.99 -4.74 8.30
C VAL A 35 1.48 -4.38 6.90
N ASN A 36 1.90 -5.38 6.11
CA ASN A 36 2.39 -5.16 4.75
C ASN A 36 1.28 -4.88 3.70
N THR A 37 0.01 -5.08 4.06
CA THR A 37 -1.14 -5.12 3.13
C THR A 37 -1.28 -3.86 2.29
N PHE A 38 -1.12 -2.68 2.90
CA PHE A 38 -1.26 -1.40 2.19
C PHE A 38 -0.07 -1.11 1.26
N TRP A 39 1.12 -1.68 1.51
CA TRP A 39 2.25 -1.64 0.59
C TRP A 39 2.05 -2.54 -0.63
N LEU A 40 1.43 -3.72 -0.43
CA LEU A 40 1.17 -4.65 -1.53
C LEU A 40 -0.02 -4.24 -2.40
N CYS A 41 -0.90 -3.36 -1.89
CA CYS A 41 -2.02 -2.84 -2.66
C CYS A 41 -1.57 -2.30 -4.03
N ALA A 42 -2.11 -2.89 -5.10
CA ALA A 42 -1.83 -2.51 -6.49
C ALA A 42 -2.76 -1.40 -7.00
N SER A 43 -3.64 -0.86 -6.15
CA SER A 43 -4.64 0.15 -6.51
C SER A 43 -5.49 -0.23 -7.73
N CYS A 44 -5.77 -1.54 -7.91
CA CYS A 44 -6.54 -2.07 -9.04
C CYS A 44 -8.06 -1.86 -8.94
N LEU A 45 -8.54 -1.31 -7.82
CA LEU A 45 -9.94 -0.93 -7.56
C LEU A 45 -10.97 -2.07 -7.54
N GLN A 46 -10.55 -3.34 -7.66
CA GLN A 46 -11.47 -4.49 -7.64
C GLN A 46 -12.23 -4.61 -6.31
N CYS A 47 -11.54 -4.35 -5.19
CA CYS A 47 -12.17 -4.35 -3.86
C CYS A 47 -13.20 -3.23 -3.70
N THR A 48 -12.91 -2.01 -4.17
CA THR A 48 -13.83 -0.86 -4.10
C THR A 48 -15.07 -1.10 -4.98
N SER A 49 -14.90 -1.51 -6.24
CA SER A 49 -16.00 -1.71 -7.19
C SER A 49 -17.02 -2.77 -6.77
N ARG A 50 -16.58 -3.80 -6.03
CA ARG A 50 -17.43 -4.92 -5.58
C ARG A 50 -17.90 -4.79 -4.13
N CYS A 51 -17.64 -3.68 -3.46
CA CYS A 51 -17.97 -3.54 -2.06
C CYS A 51 -19.48 -3.33 -1.85
N PRO A 52 -20.22 -4.29 -1.23
CA PRO A 52 -21.65 -4.13 -0.98
C PRO A 52 -21.97 -3.06 0.08
N LYS A 53 -20.93 -2.55 0.77
CA LYS A 53 -21.04 -1.50 1.79
C LYS A 53 -20.62 -0.12 1.26
N GLY A 54 -20.24 0.00 -0.01
CA GLY A 54 -19.84 1.28 -0.60
C GLY A 54 -18.52 1.85 -0.05
N ILE A 55 -17.69 1.03 0.60
CA ILE A 55 -16.40 1.48 1.15
C ILE A 55 -15.38 1.61 0.02
N ASP A 56 -14.69 2.74 -0.05
CA ASP A 56 -13.54 2.91 -0.94
C ASP A 56 -12.26 2.31 -0.33
N ILE A 57 -12.16 0.99 -0.36
CA ILE A 57 -11.06 0.24 0.24
C ILE A 57 -9.71 0.62 -0.37
N ALA A 58 -9.63 0.81 -1.69
CA ALA A 58 -8.39 1.23 -2.34
C ALA A 58 -7.89 2.58 -1.80
N ARG A 59 -8.80 3.54 -1.61
CA ARG A 59 -8.45 4.85 -1.04
C ARG A 59 -8.07 4.78 0.44
N VAL A 60 -8.68 3.88 1.21
CA VAL A 60 -8.25 3.64 2.60
C VAL A 60 -6.82 3.07 2.64
N MET A 61 -6.50 2.10 1.78
CA MET A 61 -5.13 1.55 1.70
C MET A 61 -4.11 2.65 1.36
N GLU A 62 -4.44 3.51 0.40
CA GLU A 62 -3.61 4.66 0.05
C GLU A 62 -3.44 5.63 1.24
N ALA A 63 -4.53 5.93 1.95
CA ALA A 63 -4.51 6.82 3.10
C ALA A 63 -3.60 6.29 4.22
N ILE A 64 -3.69 4.99 4.52
CA ILE A 64 -2.83 4.32 5.51
C ILE A 64 -1.36 4.44 5.09
N ARG A 65 -1.04 4.18 3.82
CA ARG A 65 0.33 4.35 3.29
C ARG A 65 0.82 5.79 3.47
N MET A 66 -0.02 6.78 3.14
CA MET A 66 0.32 8.19 3.29
C MET A 66 0.51 8.61 4.75
N VAL A 67 -0.23 8.02 5.70
CA VAL A 67 -0.01 8.24 7.13
C VAL A 67 1.40 7.76 7.52
N VAL A 68 1.81 6.57 7.09
CA VAL A 68 3.15 6.04 7.38
C VAL A 68 4.24 6.91 6.76
N LEU A 69 4.12 7.24 5.48
CA LEU A 69 5.09 8.06 4.74
C LEU A 69 5.28 9.47 5.33
N ARG A 70 4.25 10.02 6.00
CA ARG A 70 4.30 11.35 6.63
C ARG A 70 4.80 11.34 8.08
N LYS A 71 4.99 10.18 8.72
CA LYS A 71 5.52 10.11 10.09
C LYS A 71 7.00 10.54 10.10
N LYS A 72 7.44 11.21 11.19
CA LYS A 72 8.83 11.68 11.36
C LYS A 72 9.85 10.54 11.32
N GLU A 73 9.49 9.39 11.87
CA GLU A 73 10.27 8.14 11.81
C GLU A 73 9.99 7.42 10.49
N ARG A 74 10.32 8.08 9.37
CA ARG A 74 10.09 7.54 8.03
C ARG A 74 10.95 6.30 7.81
N LYS A 75 10.34 5.26 7.24
CA LYS A 75 11.06 4.11 6.67
C LYS A 75 10.76 4.10 5.19
N ASP A 76 11.58 4.82 4.44
CA ASP A 76 11.58 4.72 2.98
C ASP A 76 11.93 3.28 2.61
N HIS A 77 11.09 2.67 1.77
CA HIS A 77 11.31 1.28 1.34
C HIS A 77 12.33 1.18 0.20
N ILE A 78 12.74 2.32 -0.35
CA ILE A 78 13.78 2.47 -1.35
C ILE A 78 14.79 3.50 -0.85
N GLN A 79 16.08 3.19 -0.95
CA GLN A 79 17.14 4.17 -0.70
C GLN A 79 17.80 4.53 -2.03
N ILE A 80 17.61 5.77 -2.49
CA ILE A 80 18.15 6.24 -3.76
C ILE A 80 19.68 6.16 -3.78
N SER A 81 20.32 6.38 -2.62
CA SER A 81 21.77 6.30 -2.43
C SER A 81 22.36 4.90 -2.65
N GLU A 82 21.54 3.85 -2.60
CA GLU A 82 21.99 2.46 -2.80
C GLU A 82 21.93 2.03 -4.27
N PHE A 83 21.45 2.90 -5.17
CA PHE A 83 21.35 2.56 -6.59
C PHE A 83 22.74 2.50 -7.26
N PRO A 84 22.98 1.47 -8.10
CA PRO A 84 24.20 1.41 -8.90
C PRO A 84 24.36 2.62 -9.83
N GLU A 85 25.60 2.98 -10.13
CA GLU A 85 25.89 4.03 -11.11
C GLU A 85 25.30 3.66 -12.48
N GLY A 86 24.64 4.62 -13.13
CA GLY A 86 23.93 4.42 -14.40
C GLY A 86 22.64 3.60 -14.32
N PHE A 87 22.15 3.24 -13.12
CA PHE A 87 20.85 2.58 -12.96
C PHE A 87 19.70 3.46 -13.46
N LEU A 88 19.68 4.73 -13.04
CA LEU A 88 18.61 5.67 -13.38
C LEU A 88 18.48 5.94 -14.88
N GLU A 89 19.56 5.78 -15.64
CA GLU A 89 19.59 5.96 -17.10
C GLU A 89 18.95 4.79 -17.86
N LYS A 90 18.93 3.60 -17.24
CA LYS A 90 18.41 2.36 -17.84
C LYS A 90 16.97 2.06 -17.45
N VAL A 91 16.49 2.68 -16.37
CA VAL A 91 15.15 2.43 -15.84
C VAL A 91 14.10 3.16 -16.68
N PRO A 92 13.04 2.48 -17.16
CA PRO A 92 11.92 3.16 -17.80
C PRO A 92 11.32 4.21 -16.87
N GLN A 93 10.99 5.39 -17.41
CA GLN A 93 10.44 6.49 -16.62
C GLN A 93 9.21 6.08 -15.79
N ILE A 94 8.40 5.15 -16.29
CA ILE A 94 7.23 4.62 -15.57
C ILE A 94 7.62 3.84 -14.30
N ALA A 95 8.72 3.09 -14.32
CA ALA A 95 9.19 2.35 -13.16
C ALA A 95 9.71 3.31 -12.09
N PHE A 96 10.42 4.37 -12.50
CA PHE A 96 10.85 5.44 -11.61
C PHE A 96 9.66 6.12 -10.93
N ILE A 97 8.70 6.64 -11.71
CA ILE A 97 7.54 7.36 -11.14
C ILE A 97 6.71 6.44 -10.23
N SER A 98 6.46 5.20 -10.65
CA SER A 98 5.64 4.26 -9.88
C SER A 98 6.31 3.83 -8.57
N GLY A 99 7.61 3.53 -8.60
CA GLY A 99 8.37 3.14 -7.42
C GLY A 99 8.51 4.29 -6.45
N PHE A 100 8.86 5.48 -6.95
CA PHE A 100 9.09 6.64 -6.09
C PHE A 100 7.79 7.12 -5.45
N ARG A 101 6.70 7.24 -6.21
CA ARG A 101 5.41 7.63 -5.63
C ARG A 101 4.91 6.64 -4.57
N LYS A 102 5.24 5.37 -4.72
CA LYS A 102 4.71 4.31 -3.85
C LYS A 102 5.58 4.07 -2.63
N PHE A 103 6.90 4.15 -2.76
CA PHE A 103 7.86 3.67 -1.74
C PHE A 103 8.75 4.79 -1.17
N LEU A 104 8.64 6.01 -1.71
CA LEU A 104 9.31 7.22 -1.26
C LEU A 104 8.26 8.31 -0.98
N SER A 105 8.53 9.18 -0.01
CA SER A 105 7.70 10.37 0.27
C SER A 105 8.29 11.64 -0.33
#